data_AF-A0A0T7BPI2-F1
#
_entry.id   AF-A0A0T7BPI2-F1
#
_cell.length_a   1.000
_cell.length_b   1.000
_cell.length_c   1.000
_cell.angle_alpha   90.00
_cell.angle_beta   90.00
_cell.angle_gamma   90.00
#
_symmetry.space_group_name_H-M   'P 1'
#
loop_
_entity.id
_entity.type
_entity.pdbx_description
1 polymer ?
#
loop_
_entity_poly.entity_id
_entity_poly.type
_entity_poly.pdbx_seq_one_letter_code
_entity_poly.pdbx_strand_id
1 'polypeptide(L)'
;MKFLPFFNQKNGRWASTVTIISLFICVFLLTFIFPHSPGNTQTRDPFLHPFAPTSPWNLPIGSQAKYMPANIGKAQYGLVDQEYFYKLQGNDPQRPVYAPGSWGEGRCTGTKSMGISLPVPDNLIVADATTNPYSTPNNASAFLLPDGKTLVQLEPLARCQPGGNIYGWRYEKDLDIYGDGIGGSHFGSGLSAIGGSIRKGELTSSEPIHHALKVLVWGEKYLHYSQARPGYRWPADRADSYAAEKYHGQNPALVQGTLLAIPPYITPESLKLQTPVGKKLFHALQDYGAYIVDDSAWDAHYIAAEAGVLEEFRTKYGYDMEGASGDFYDDYMKLFQALNIIENNSPDNIGGGGTRRAPLAPALS
;
A
#
# COMPACT_ATOMS: atom_id res chain seq x y z
N MET A 1 -59.21 -30.38 66.96
CA MET A 1 -59.76 -31.54 67.70
C MET A 1 -58.85 -32.73 67.40
N LYS A 2 -58.21 -33.31 68.43
CA LYS A 2 -57.34 -34.51 68.48
C LYS A 2 -55.97 -34.41 67.78
N PHE A 3 -54.86 -34.15 68.50
CA PHE A 3 -54.03 -34.99 69.42
C PHE A 3 -52.99 -35.90 68.70
N LEU A 4 -51.71 -35.58 69.00
CA LEU A 4 -50.40 -36.27 68.92
C LEU A 4 -50.43 -37.79 69.31
N PRO A 5 -49.35 -38.63 69.14
CA PRO A 5 -47.92 -38.28 69.30
C PRO A 5 -46.82 -39.06 68.52
N PHE A 6 -45.58 -38.56 68.69
CA PHE A 6 -44.24 -39.16 68.69
C PHE A 6 -44.08 -40.70 68.69
N PHE A 7 -43.08 -41.22 67.98
CA PHE A 7 -41.89 -41.87 68.56
C PHE A 7 -40.75 -42.06 67.53
N ASN A 8 -39.53 -42.09 68.05
CA ASN A 8 -38.22 -42.01 67.41
C ASN A 8 -37.46 -43.33 67.68
N GLN A 9 -36.74 -43.96 66.72
CA GLN A 9 -35.58 -44.83 67.03
C GLN A 9 -34.74 -45.33 65.82
N LYS A 10 -33.44 -44.98 65.88
CA LYS A 10 -32.20 -45.79 65.72
C LYS A 10 -31.75 -46.43 64.38
N ASN A 11 -30.66 -45.84 63.87
CA ASN A 11 -29.39 -46.40 63.34
C ASN A 11 -29.16 -47.93 63.24
N GLY A 12 -28.53 -48.36 62.14
CA GLY A 12 -27.50 -49.41 62.16
C GLY A 12 -27.24 -50.22 60.88
N ARG A 13 -26.24 -49.79 60.07
CA ARG A 13 -25.18 -50.53 59.31
C ARG A 13 -25.45 -51.81 58.47
N TRP A 14 -24.44 -52.10 57.62
CA TRP A 14 -24.10 -53.34 56.87
C TRP A 14 -24.57 -53.33 55.40
N ALA A 15 -23.68 -53.00 54.46
CA ALA A 15 -22.67 -53.86 53.81
C ALA A 15 -23.29 -54.81 52.77
N SER A 16 -23.17 -54.46 51.49
CA SER A 16 -23.49 -55.34 50.37
C SER A 16 -22.26 -55.49 49.48
N THR A 17 -21.62 -56.65 49.62
CA THR A 17 -20.69 -57.22 48.66
C THR A 17 -21.51 -57.73 47.47
N VAL A 18 -21.25 -57.26 46.25
CA VAL A 18 -21.69 -57.96 45.03
C VAL A 18 -20.53 -58.03 44.04
N THR A 19 -20.34 -59.26 43.59
CA THR A 19 -19.26 -59.85 42.84
C THR A 19 -19.16 -59.34 41.39
N ILE A 20 -17.92 -59.24 40.93
CA ILE A 20 -17.46 -58.92 39.57
C ILE A 20 -17.90 -59.99 38.57
N ILE A 21 -18.51 -59.59 37.45
CA ILE A 21 -18.49 -60.36 36.20
C ILE A 21 -18.01 -59.42 35.08
N SER A 22 -16.86 -59.77 34.53
CA SER A 22 -16.12 -59.04 33.50
C SER A 22 -16.83 -59.11 32.14
N LEU A 23 -17.06 -57.95 31.52
CA LEU A 23 -17.24 -57.85 30.07
C LEU A 23 -16.32 -56.73 29.57
N PHE A 24 -15.14 -57.11 29.07
CA PHE A 24 -14.22 -56.20 28.39
C PHE A 24 -14.81 -55.85 27.01
N ILE A 25 -15.49 -54.71 26.91
CA ILE A 25 -15.77 -54.07 25.62
C ILE A 25 -14.65 -53.05 25.40
N CYS A 26 -13.63 -53.44 24.64
CA CYS A 26 -12.67 -52.51 24.05
C CYS A 26 -13.38 -51.68 22.98
N VAL A 27 -13.94 -50.53 23.38
CA VAL A 27 -14.32 -49.49 22.43
C VAL A 27 -13.04 -48.83 21.94
N PHE A 28 -12.54 -49.28 20.79
CA PHE A 28 -11.58 -48.50 20.01
C PHE A 28 -12.32 -47.24 19.53
N LEU A 29 -12.12 -46.13 20.25
CA LEU A 29 -12.34 -44.79 19.71
C LEU A 29 -11.31 -44.61 18.59
N LEU A 30 -11.72 -44.96 17.36
CA LEU A 30 -11.07 -44.49 16.13
C LEU A 30 -11.24 -42.97 16.10
N THR A 31 -10.34 -42.26 16.76
CA THR A 31 -10.05 -40.87 16.39
C THR A 31 -9.48 -40.95 14.98
N PHE A 32 -10.33 -40.66 13.99
CA PHE A 32 -9.85 -40.24 12.68
C PHE A 32 -9.06 -38.95 12.91
N ILE A 33 -7.77 -39.09 13.19
CA ILE A 33 -6.80 -38.05 12.91
C ILE A 33 -6.77 -38.01 11.39
N PHE A 34 -7.65 -37.19 10.80
CA PHE A 34 -7.41 -36.74 9.44
C PHE A 34 -6.00 -36.12 9.49
N PRO A 35 -5.02 -36.64 8.72
CA PRO A 35 -3.82 -35.86 8.51
C PRO A 35 -4.31 -34.52 7.99
N HIS A 36 -4.03 -33.45 8.72
CA HIS A 36 -4.04 -32.12 8.13
C HIS A 36 -3.08 -32.26 6.95
N SER A 37 -3.61 -32.37 5.74
CA SER A 37 -2.85 -31.99 4.56
C SER A 37 -2.26 -30.64 4.93
N PRO A 38 -0.93 -30.45 4.85
CA PRO A 38 -0.35 -29.13 5.05
C PRO A 38 -1.11 -28.23 4.08
N GLY A 39 -1.97 -27.37 4.62
CA GLY A 39 -2.74 -26.44 3.82
C GLY A 39 -1.71 -25.71 2.99
N ASN A 40 -1.84 -25.80 1.67
CA ASN A 40 -0.93 -25.15 0.74
C ASN A 40 -0.88 -23.68 1.19
N THR A 41 0.21 -23.29 1.84
CA THR A 41 0.29 -21.95 2.44
C THR A 41 0.25 -21.03 1.26
N GLN A 42 -0.85 -20.27 1.11
CA GLN A 42 -1.02 -19.41 -0.03
C GLN A 42 0.17 -18.46 -0.06
N THR A 43 0.97 -18.53 -1.11
CA THR A 43 2.08 -17.63 -1.35
C THR A 43 1.68 -16.59 -2.39
N ARG A 44 2.25 -15.39 -2.31
CA ARG A 44 2.08 -14.33 -3.33
C ARG A 44 3.40 -14.03 -4.02
N ASP A 45 3.30 -13.58 -5.28
CA ASP A 45 4.45 -13.12 -6.06
C ASP A 45 5.00 -11.81 -5.48
N PRO A 46 6.28 -11.77 -5.03
CA PRO A 46 6.90 -10.56 -4.48
C PRO A 46 6.93 -9.39 -5.48
N PHE A 47 6.90 -9.62 -6.79
CA PHE A 47 6.93 -8.52 -7.76
C PHE A 47 5.56 -7.84 -7.92
N LEU A 48 4.48 -8.62 -7.81
CA LEU A 48 3.10 -8.12 -7.94
C LEU A 48 2.59 -7.51 -6.64
N HIS A 49 2.99 -8.07 -5.49
CA HIS A 49 2.66 -7.56 -4.18
C HIS A 49 3.95 -7.65 -3.38
N PRO A 50 4.79 -6.59 -3.35
CA PRO A 50 6.10 -6.62 -2.71
C PRO A 50 6.05 -6.53 -1.20
N PHE A 51 7.20 -6.81 -0.59
CA PHE A 51 7.54 -6.62 0.81
C PHE A 51 6.89 -7.61 1.78
N ALA A 52 7.44 -7.67 2.99
CA ALA A 52 6.98 -8.54 4.05
C ALA A 52 5.52 -8.25 4.44
N PRO A 53 4.76 -9.23 4.97
CA PRO A 53 3.42 -8.98 5.51
C PRO A 53 3.37 -7.93 6.63
N THR A 54 4.50 -7.69 7.29
CA THR A 54 4.67 -6.68 8.35
C THR A 54 5.05 -5.29 7.83
N SER A 55 5.30 -5.16 6.52
CA SER A 55 5.62 -3.89 5.88
C SER A 55 4.51 -2.85 6.11
N PRO A 56 4.84 -1.55 6.24
CA PRO A 56 3.84 -0.48 6.21
C PRO A 56 2.93 -0.54 4.98
N TRP A 57 3.39 -1.11 3.86
CA TRP A 57 2.57 -1.26 2.66
C TRP A 57 1.51 -2.36 2.77
N ASN A 58 1.74 -3.38 3.58
CA ASN A 58 0.92 -4.60 3.59
C ASN A 58 0.12 -4.79 4.88
N LEU A 59 0.45 -4.02 5.91
CA LEU A 59 -0.17 -4.18 7.22
C LEU A 59 -1.51 -3.42 7.30
N PRO A 60 -2.64 -4.10 7.54
CA PRO A 60 -3.94 -3.44 7.63
C PRO A 60 -4.03 -2.48 8.82
N ILE A 61 -4.92 -1.50 8.69
CA ILE A 61 -5.31 -0.61 9.78
C ILE A 61 -5.79 -1.46 10.96
N GLY A 62 -5.36 -1.05 12.15
CA GLY A 62 -5.67 -1.74 13.39
C GLY A 62 -6.83 -1.10 14.14
N SER A 63 -7.52 -1.89 14.97
CA SER A 63 -8.68 -1.43 15.76
C SER A 63 -8.36 -0.35 16.80
N GLN A 64 -7.08 -0.12 17.09
CA GLN A 64 -6.61 0.94 18.00
C GLN A 64 -6.10 2.18 17.23
N ALA A 65 -6.32 2.27 15.91
CA ALA A 65 -6.03 3.46 15.13
C ALA A 65 -6.76 4.70 15.68
N LYS A 66 -5.99 5.77 15.86
CA LYS A 66 -6.50 7.09 16.28
C LYS A 66 -6.65 7.97 15.04
N TYR A 67 -7.90 8.23 14.70
CA TYR A 67 -8.26 9.04 13.54
C TYR A 67 -8.33 10.51 13.93
N MET A 68 -7.61 11.35 13.19
CA MET A 68 -7.71 12.80 13.23
C MET A 68 -8.15 13.31 11.85
N PRO A 69 -9.07 14.28 11.75
CA PRO A 69 -9.46 14.84 10.46
C PRO A 69 -8.25 15.39 9.67
N ALA A 70 -8.08 14.91 8.43
CA ALA A 70 -7.08 15.47 7.52
C ALA A 70 -7.54 16.80 6.91
N ASN A 71 -8.86 17.00 6.82
CA ASN A 71 -9.51 18.18 6.23
C ASN A 71 -9.07 18.45 4.77
N ILE A 72 -8.81 17.37 4.03
CA ILE A 72 -8.52 17.47 2.59
C ILE A 72 -9.82 17.84 1.87
N GLY A 73 -9.78 18.94 1.12
CA GLY A 73 -10.92 19.40 0.33
C GLY A 73 -11.01 18.71 -1.03
N LYS A 74 -12.08 19.00 -1.77
CA LYS A 74 -12.16 18.68 -3.19
C LYS A 74 -11.05 19.43 -3.95
N ALA A 75 -10.41 18.75 -4.91
CA ALA A 75 -9.45 19.33 -5.84
C ALA A 75 -10.10 19.48 -7.23
N GLN A 76 -9.57 20.38 -8.05
CA GLN A 76 -10.03 20.57 -9.42
C GLN A 76 -9.85 19.32 -10.29
N TYR A 77 -8.77 18.55 -10.08
CA TYR A 77 -8.47 17.35 -10.86
C TYR A 77 -8.24 16.11 -9.98
N GLY A 78 -8.68 14.95 -10.46
CA GLY A 78 -8.24 13.64 -9.99
C GLY A 78 -7.36 13.01 -11.06
N LEU A 79 -6.12 12.68 -10.70
CA LEU A 79 -5.07 12.25 -11.63
C LEU A 79 -4.36 11.01 -11.10
N VAL A 80 -3.48 10.44 -11.92
CA VAL A 80 -2.66 9.28 -11.56
C VAL A 80 -1.19 9.63 -11.68
N ASP A 81 -0.42 9.30 -10.64
CA ASP A 81 1.04 9.34 -10.74
C ASP A 81 1.52 8.01 -11.32
N GLN A 82 1.90 8.02 -12.60
CA GLN A 82 2.26 6.79 -13.31
C GLN A 82 3.70 6.37 -13.01
N GLU A 83 3.86 5.09 -12.68
CA GLU A 83 5.12 4.52 -12.24
C GLU A 83 5.53 3.29 -13.05
N TYR A 84 6.82 3.00 -13.08
CA TYR A 84 7.37 2.00 -13.99
C TYR A 84 8.07 0.86 -13.25
N PHE A 85 7.56 -0.36 -13.42
CA PHE A 85 8.10 -1.55 -12.74
C PHE A 85 8.55 -2.61 -13.74
N TYR A 86 9.79 -3.07 -13.57
CA TYR A 86 10.37 -4.07 -14.46
C TYR A 86 11.00 -5.21 -13.68
N LYS A 87 10.69 -6.44 -14.10
CA LYS A 87 11.41 -7.65 -13.68
C LYS A 87 12.47 -7.96 -14.74
N LEU A 88 13.73 -7.76 -14.40
CA LEU A 88 14.84 -7.83 -15.35
C LEU A 88 15.31 -9.26 -15.59
N GLN A 89 15.77 -9.53 -16.81
CA GLN A 89 16.33 -10.83 -17.19
C GLN A 89 17.85 -10.73 -17.34
N GLY A 90 18.59 -11.74 -16.87
CA GLY A 90 20.07 -11.68 -16.85
C GLY A 90 20.74 -11.71 -18.23
N ASN A 91 20.00 -12.05 -19.29
CA ASN A 91 20.47 -12.12 -20.67
C ASN A 91 20.23 -10.83 -21.47
N ASP A 92 19.54 -9.83 -20.92
CA ASP A 92 19.38 -8.54 -21.57
C ASP A 92 20.69 -7.74 -21.58
N PRO A 93 20.91 -6.86 -22.58
CA PRO A 93 22.08 -5.99 -22.62
C PRO A 93 22.18 -5.10 -21.38
N GLN A 94 23.39 -5.01 -20.82
CA GLN A 94 23.68 -4.08 -19.72
C GLN A 94 23.68 -2.64 -20.26
N ARG A 95 22.75 -1.82 -19.76
CA ARG A 95 22.64 -0.40 -20.10
C ARG A 95 23.08 0.45 -18.92
N PRO A 96 24.06 1.36 -19.09
CA PRO A 96 24.48 2.24 -18.02
C PRO A 96 23.36 3.21 -17.63
N VAL A 97 23.33 3.55 -16.34
CA VAL A 97 22.41 4.54 -15.79
C VAL A 97 23.14 5.88 -15.60
N TYR A 98 22.52 6.96 -16.09
CA TYR A 98 22.97 8.32 -15.90
C TYR A 98 21.95 9.12 -15.10
N ALA A 99 22.40 10.12 -14.35
CA ALA A 99 21.52 11.16 -13.84
C ALA A 99 20.82 11.84 -15.03
N PRO A 100 19.54 12.23 -14.91
CA PRO A 100 18.87 12.97 -15.96
C PRO A 100 19.54 14.33 -16.21
N GLY A 101 19.45 14.84 -17.44
CA GLY A 101 19.97 16.17 -17.79
C GLY A 101 19.17 17.31 -17.14
N SER A 102 17.91 17.05 -16.81
CA SER A 102 16.95 17.99 -16.22
C SER A 102 15.83 17.22 -15.51
N TRP A 103 15.04 17.89 -14.67
CA TRP A 103 13.79 17.32 -14.14
C TRP A 103 12.68 17.28 -15.20
N GLY A 104 12.54 18.36 -15.97
CA GLY A 104 11.60 18.47 -17.09
C GLY A 104 12.18 17.92 -18.39
N GLU A 105 11.82 18.52 -19.53
CA GLU A 105 12.33 18.12 -20.85
C GLU A 105 13.86 18.08 -20.92
N GLY A 106 14.42 17.05 -21.56
CA GLY A 106 15.85 16.83 -21.69
C GLY A 106 16.43 15.83 -20.70
N ARG A 107 15.62 14.96 -20.06
CA ARG A 107 16.08 13.93 -19.13
C ARG A 107 17.15 13.05 -19.78
N CYS A 108 16.96 12.71 -21.05
CA CYS A 108 17.85 11.84 -21.82
C CYS A 108 19.17 12.48 -22.30
N THR A 109 19.49 13.69 -21.86
CA THR A 109 20.74 14.40 -22.22
C THR A 109 21.83 14.31 -21.14
N GLY A 110 21.50 13.72 -19.99
CA GLY A 110 22.40 13.64 -18.84
C GLY A 110 23.66 12.81 -19.11
N THR A 111 24.78 13.21 -18.53
CA THR A 111 26.10 12.57 -18.78
C THR A 111 26.78 12.08 -17.50
N LYS A 112 26.25 12.45 -16.33
CA LYS A 112 26.78 12.04 -15.03
C LYS A 112 26.35 10.60 -14.72
N SER A 113 27.30 9.67 -14.66
CA SER A 113 27.01 8.28 -14.33
C SER A 113 26.45 8.13 -12.91
N MET A 114 25.48 7.22 -12.73
CA MET A 114 24.99 6.76 -11.42
C MET A 114 25.75 5.55 -10.88
N GLY A 115 26.85 5.14 -11.54
CA GLY A 115 27.73 4.06 -11.08
C GLY A 115 27.13 2.66 -11.20
N ILE A 116 26.06 2.48 -11.96
CA ILE A 116 25.41 1.18 -12.20
C ILE A 116 25.05 0.99 -13.66
N SER A 117 24.83 -0.28 -14.02
CA SER A 117 24.19 -0.72 -15.25
C SER A 117 23.07 -1.70 -14.92
N LEU A 118 22.00 -1.68 -15.71
CA LEU A 118 20.87 -2.59 -15.56
C LEU A 118 20.71 -3.42 -16.84
N PRO A 119 20.43 -4.74 -16.74
CA PRO A 119 20.10 -5.56 -17.91
C PRO A 119 18.67 -5.24 -18.35
N VAL A 120 18.52 -4.37 -19.37
CA VAL A 120 17.21 -3.97 -19.88
C VAL A 120 17.11 -4.25 -21.38
N PRO A 121 15.95 -4.70 -21.88
CA PRO A 121 15.80 -5.05 -23.28
C PRO A 121 15.83 -3.79 -24.16
N ASP A 122 16.30 -3.93 -25.40
CA ASP A 122 16.54 -2.77 -26.28
C ASP A 122 15.29 -2.03 -26.70
N ASN A 123 14.14 -2.71 -26.69
CA ASN A 123 12.85 -2.13 -27.02
C ASN A 123 12.18 -1.41 -25.84
N LEU A 124 12.75 -1.43 -24.63
CA LEU A 124 12.21 -0.68 -23.50
C LEU A 124 12.35 0.83 -23.76
N ILE A 125 11.25 1.54 -23.98
CA ILE A 125 11.25 3.00 -24.18
C ILE A 125 10.41 3.65 -23.10
N VAL A 126 10.96 4.71 -22.50
CA VAL A 126 10.25 5.61 -21.60
C VAL A 126 10.50 7.01 -22.13
N ALA A 127 9.42 7.68 -22.54
CA ALA A 127 9.50 8.99 -23.16
C ALA A 127 10.19 10.02 -22.24
N ASP A 128 10.80 11.02 -22.86
CA ASP A 128 11.25 12.20 -22.12
C ASP A 128 10.04 12.97 -21.56
N ALA A 129 10.28 13.80 -20.56
CA ALA A 129 9.34 14.87 -20.23
C ALA A 129 9.28 15.88 -21.39
N THR A 130 8.19 16.61 -21.49
CA THR A 130 7.94 17.58 -22.57
C THR A 130 7.47 18.91 -22.00
N THR A 131 7.90 20.03 -22.60
CA THR A 131 7.40 21.37 -22.25
C THR A 131 6.13 21.72 -23.03
N ASN A 132 5.95 21.15 -24.23
CA ASN A 132 4.76 21.35 -25.06
C ASN A 132 4.41 20.07 -25.86
N PRO A 133 3.27 19.41 -25.58
CA PRO A 133 2.38 19.65 -24.45
C PRO A 133 3.14 19.46 -23.12
N TYR A 134 2.72 20.15 -22.06
CA TYR A 134 3.40 20.05 -20.77
C TYR A 134 3.18 18.66 -20.15
N SER A 135 4.26 17.94 -19.91
CA SER A 135 4.24 16.64 -19.22
C SER A 135 5.57 16.44 -18.49
N THR A 136 5.55 16.55 -17.17
CA THR A 136 6.72 16.35 -16.32
C THR A 136 6.43 15.33 -15.21
N PRO A 137 5.98 14.11 -15.57
CA PRO A 137 5.61 13.10 -14.58
C PRO A 137 6.82 12.70 -13.75
N ASN A 138 6.58 12.31 -12.50
CA ASN A 138 7.63 11.83 -11.61
C ASN A 138 8.34 10.62 -12.21
N ASN A 139 7.61 9.67 -12.82
CA ASN A 139 8.16 8.45 -13.39
C ASN A 139 9.03 7.70 -12.37
N ALA A 140 8.58 7.63 -11.11
CA ALA A 140 9.20 6.78 -10.12
C ALA A 140 9.21 5.33 -10.63
N SER A 141 10.31 4.63 -10.41
CA SER A 141 10.52 3.33 -11.03
C SER A 141 11.28 2.36 -10.15
N ALA A 142 10.99 1.08 -10.33
CA ALA A 142 11.66 -0.02 -9.64
C ALA A 142 12.02 -1.15 -10.61
N PHE A 143 13.23 -1.64 -10.47
CA PHE A 143 13.82 -2.71 -11.26
C PHE A 143 14.17 -3.86 -10.33
N LEU A 144 13.43 -4.96 -10.43
CA LEU A 144 13.78 -6.21 -9.76
C LEU A 144 14.90 -6.88 -10.57
N LEU A 145 16.07 -7.01 -9.96
CA LEU A 145 17.23 -7.60 -10.60
C LEU A 145 17.05 -9.11 -10.85
N PRO A 146 17.87 -9.71 -11.74
CA PRO A 146 17.77 -11.14 -12.06
C PRO A 146 18.01 -12.09 -10.88
N ASP A 147 18.56 -11.60 -9.76
CA ASP A 147 18.66 -12.36 -8.50
C ASP A 147 17.30 -12.60 -7.82
N GLY A 148 16.23 -11.99 -8.34
CA GLY A 148 14.87 -12.11 -7.83
C GLY A 148 14.65 -11.43 -6.48
N LYS A 149 15.61 -10.62 -6.02
CA LYS A 149 15.65 -10.10 -4.65
C LYS A 149 15.89 -8.60 -4.59
N THR A 150 16.87 -8.12 -5.34
CA THR A 150 17.35 -6.74 -5.26
C THR A 150 16.45 -5.82 -6.09
N LEU A 151 15.96 -4.75 -5.47
CA LEU A 151 15.23 -3.66 -6.11
C LEU A 151 16.13 -2.43 -6.25
N VAL A 152 16.44 -2.08 -7.50
CA VAL A 152 17.04 -0.78 -7.85
C VAL A 152 15.91 0.19 -8.16
N GLN A 153 15.97 1.40 -7.61
CA GLN A 153 14.91 2.40 -7.77
C GLN A 153 15.45 3.70 -8.36
N LEU A 154 14.76 4.23 -9.37
CA LEU A 154 15.16 5.46 -10.07
C LEU A 154 13.99 6.45 -10.16
N GLU A 155 14.31 7.73 -10.10
CA GLU A 155 13.38 8.82 -10.44
C GLU A 155 14.15 10.07 -10.91
N PRO A 156 13.65 10.81 -11.92
CA PRO A 156 12.63 10.37 -12.86
C PRO A 156 13.19 9.36 -13.86
N LEU A 157 12.42 8.33 -14.23
CA LEU A 157 12.84 7.41 -15.29
C LEU A 157 12.62 8.03 -16.67
N ALA A 158 13.65 7.94 -17.52
CA ALA A 158 13.55 8.14 -18.96
C ALA A 158 14.49 7.20 -19.74
N ARG A 159 14.08 6.82 -20.96
CA ARG A 159 14.88 6.08 -21.93
C ARG A 159 14.33 6.33 -23.33
N CYS A 160 14.92 7.33 -24.00
CA CYS A 160 14.33 7.91 -25.20
C CYS A 160 14.63 7.17 -26.52
N GLN A 161 15.57 6.21 -26.54
CA GLN A 161 16.03 5.56 -27.76
C GLN A 161 16.22 4.05 -27.55
N PRO A 162 15.89 3.21 -28.56
CA PRO A 162 16.17 1.78 -28.50
C PRO A 162 17.65 1.49 -28.31
N GLY A 163 17.99 0.58 -27.41
CA GLY A 163 19.38 0.29 -27.05
C GLY A 163 20.13 1.45 -26.36
N GLY A 164 19.45 2.57 -26.08
CA GLY A 164 20.03 3.72 -25.40
C GLY A 164 20.26 3.48 -23.91
N ASN A 165 20.90 4.45 -23.27
CA ASN A 165 21.14 4.48 -21.83
C ASN A 165 19.84 4.69 -21.05
N ILE A 166 19.90 4.43 -19.75
CA ILE A 166 18.81 4.70 -18.80
C ILE A 166 19.13 6.02 -18.09
N TYR A 167 18.11 6.83 -17.85
CA TYR A 167 18.24 8.10 -17.14
C TYR A 167 17.34 8.10 -15.90
N GLY A 168 17.90 8.52 -14.76
CA GLY A 168 17.19 8.68 -13.49
C GLY A 168 18.14 8.76 -12.31
N TRP A 169 17.80 9.54 -11.29
CA TRP A 169 18.56 9.53 -10.04
C TRP A 169 18.26 8.25 -9.28
N ARG A 170 19.32 7.55 -8.92
CA ARG A 170 19.28 6.32 -8.15
C ARG A 170 19.09 6.61 -6.67
N TYR A 171 18.13 5.93 -6.04
CA TYR A 171 18.14 5.80 -4.59
C TYR A 171 19.30 4.88 -4.16
N GLU A 172 20.26 5.41 -3.39
CA GLU A 172 21.55 4.74 -3.17
C GLU A 172 21.45 3.38 -2.46
N LYS A 173 20.38 3.17 -1.67
CA LYS A 173 20.14 1.92 -0.95
C LYS A 173 19.19 1.04 -1.73
N ASP A 174 19.71 0.03 -2.40
CA ASP A 174 18.85 -0.98 -3.01
C ASP A 174 18.02 -1.68 -1.92
N LEU A 175 16.78 -2.01 -2.25
CA LEU A 175 15.88 -2.70 -1.32
C LEU A 175 15.83 -4.19 -1.58
N ASP A 176 15.53 -4.94 -0.53
CA ASP A 176 15.13 -6.34 -0.63
C ASP A 176 13.61 -6.40 -0.87
N ILE A 177 13.17 -7.03 -1.97
CA ILE A 177 11.74 -7.20 -2.26
C ILE A 177 11.00 -8.03 -1.20
N TYR A 178 11.74 -8.79 -0.39
CA TYR A 178 11.22 -9.54 0.75
C TYR A 178 11.27 -8.74 2.07
N GLY A 179 11.89 -7.56 2.08
CA GLY A 179 12.05 -6.70 3.26
C GLY A 179 10.84 -5.81 3.52
N ASP A 180 11.02 -4.74 4.30
CA ASP A 180 9.92 -3.86 4.73
C ASP A 180 9.48 -2.83 3.69
N GLY A 181 10.29 -2.57 2.66
CA GLY A 181 9.94 -1.58 1.64
C GLY A 181 9.99 -0.12 2.12
N ILE A 182 10.77 0.17 3.15
CA ILE A 182 11.00 1.54 3.64
C ILE A 182 12.22 2.12 2.92
N GLY A 183 12.07 3.35 2.40
CA GLY A 183 13.07 3.98 1.54
C GLY A 183 12.74 3.81 0.06
N GLY A 184 13.19 4.73 -0.78
CA GLY A 184 13.03 4.63 -2.22
C GLY A 184 13.19 5.94 -2.95
N SER A 185 12.89 5.88 -4.24
CA SER A 185 13.10 6.96 -5.19
C SER A 185 11.88 7.83 -5.40
N HIS A 186 10.82 7.78 -4.58
CA HIS A 186 9.90 8.93 -4.50
C HIS A 186 10.63 10.05 -3.78
N PHE A 187 11.41 10.87 -4.47
CA PHE A 187 12.35 11.77 -3.78
C PHE A 187 11.66 12.86 -2.95
N GLY A 188 10.38 13.16 -3.21
CA GLY A 188 9.55 14.02 -2.35
C GLY A 188 9.37 13.49 -0.92
N SER A 189 9.27 12.17 -0.72
CA SER A 189 9.08 11.55 0.63
C SER A 189 10.19 10.57 1.04
N GLY A 190 10.96 10.10 0.07
CA GLY A 190 11.86 8.97 0.18
C GLY A 190 11.17 7.61 0.32
N LEU A 191 9.90 7.49 -0.05
CA LEU A 191 9.17 6.22 -0.01
C LEU A 191 9.45 5.34 -1.23
N SER A 192 9.07 4.06 -1.11
CA SER A 192 9.29 3.04 -2.14
C SER A 192 8.56 3.38 -3.44
N ALA A 193 9.28 3.26 -4.56
CA ALA A 193 8.73 3.39 -5.91
C ALA A 193 7.68 2.31 -6.20
N ILE A 194 7.84 1.08 -5.71
CA ILE A 194 6.90 -0.02 -6.02
C ILE A 194 5.88 -0.27 -4.90
N GLY A 195 6.18 0.15 -3.67
CA GLY A 195 5.28 -0.03 -2.53
C GLY A 195 4.04 0.84 -2.66
N GLY A 196 2.86 0.24 -2.55
CA GLY A 196 1.57 0.94 -2.51
C GLY A 196 1.05 1.48 -3.84
N SER A 197 1.72 1.21 -4.94
CA SER A 197 1.23 1.51 -6.29
C SER A 197 0.13 0.54 -6.68
N ILE A 198 -0.97 1.05 -7.25
CA ILE A 198 -1.99 0.19 -7.85
C ILE A 198 -1.37 -0.59 -9.01
N ARG A 199 -1.58 -1.90 -9.05
CA ARG A 199 -1.04 -2.82 -10.06
C ARG A 199 -2.07 -3.13 -11.13
N LYS A 200 -1.58 -3.55 -12.30
CA LYS A 200 -2.44 -4.06 -13.37
C LYS A 200 -3.32 -5.20 -12.86
N GLY A 201 -4.58 -5.22 -13.26
CA GLY A 201 -5.61 -6.15 -12.81
C GLY A 201 -6.32 -5.71 -11.52
N GLU A 202 -5.72 -4.87 -10.68
CA GLU A 202 -6.30 -4.54 -9.38
C GLU A 202 -7.55 -3.68 -9.47
N LEU A 203 -7.68 -2.83 -10.49
CA LEU A 203 -8.90 -2.04 -10.66
C LEU A 203 -9.98 -2.78 -11.45
N THR A 204 -9.63 -3.73 -12.31
CA THR A 204 -10.59 -4.34 -13.25
C THR A 204 -11.04 -5.75 -12.88
N SER A 205 -10.31 -6.44 -12.02
CA SER A 205 -10.67 -7.76 -11.48
C SER A 205 -11.74 -7.66 -10.37
N SER A 206 -12.27 -8.81 -9.94
CA SER A 206 -13.15 -8.91 -8.78
C SER A 206 -12.39 -8.90 -7.43
N GLU A 207 -11.09 -9.18 -7.43
CA GLU A 207 -10.31 -9.31 -6.20
C GLU A 207 -10.10 -7.95 -5.52
N PRO A 208 -10.19 -7.84 -4.18
CA PRO A 208 -9.87 -6.60 -3.47
C PRO A 208 -8.42 -6.14 -3.68
N ILE A 209 -8.14 -4.88 -3.37
CA ILE A 209 -6.76 -4.38 -3.23
C ILE A 209 -6.32 -4.69 -1.81
N HIS A 210 -5.14 -5.32 -1.68
CA HIS A 210 -4.67 -5.90 -0.41
C HIS A 210 -3.46 -5.18 0.20
N HIS A 211 -3.28 -3.90 -0.12
CA HIS A 211 -2.16 -3.09 0.34
C HIS A 211 -2.57 -1.63 0.53
N ALA A 212 -1.78 -0.88 1.29
CA ALA A 212 -1.93 0.57 1.44
C ALA A 212 -1.60 1.24 0.11
N LEU A 213 -2.31 2.32 -0.23
CA LEU A 213 -2.10 3.05 -1.47
C LEU A 213 -1.05 4.16 -1.32
N LYS A 214 -0.57 4.70 -2.44
CA LYS A 214 0.16 5.96 -2.49
C LYS A 214 -0.75 7.08 -2.98
N VAL A 215 -0.66 8.24 -2.35
CA VAL A 215 -1.39 9.44 -2.74
C VAL A 215 -0.48 10.67 -2.79
N LEU A 216 -0.82 11.62 -3.66
CA LEU A 216 -0.22 12.95 -3.67
C LEU A 216 -1.31 13.99 -3.47
N VAL A 217 -0.96 15.07 -2.78
CA VAL A 217 -1.83 16.22 -2.50
C VAL A 217 -1.06 17.51 -2.69
N TRP A 218 -1.78 18.62 -2.84
CA TRP A 218 -1.15 19.92 -3.01
C TRP A 218 -0.43 20.37 -1.74
N GLY A 219 0.90 20.33 -1.77
CA GLY A 219 1.81 20.68 -0.69
C GLY A 219 1.56 22.05 -0.13
N GLU A 220 1.38 23.05 -1.01
CA GLU A 220 1.07 24.42 -0.60
C GLU A 220 -0.22 24.54 0.20
N LYS A 221 -1.22 23.70 -0.09
CA LYS A 221 -2.51 23.76 0.61
C LYS A 221 -2.55 22.88 1.86
N TYR A 222 -1.90 21.72 1.82
CA TYR A 222 -2.15 20.66 2.80
C TYR A 222 -0.93 20.22 3.59
N LEU A 223 0.26 20.18 2.98
CA LEU A 223 1.46 19.67 3.67
C LEU A 223 2.06 20.76 4.54
N HIS A 224 2.39 20.39 5.77
CA HIS A 224 2.94 21.32 6.74
C HIS A 224 4.47 21.28 6.75
N TYR A 225 5.10 22.45 6.88
CA TYR A 225 6.50 22.55 7.25
C TYR A 225 6.72 23.49 8.44
N SER A 226 7.62 23.09 9.33
CA SER A 226 8.27 23.97 10.30
C SER A 226 9.66 23.43 10.64
N GLN A 227 10.51 24.25 11.27
CA GLN A 227 11.83 23.77 11.74
C GLN A 227 11.72 22.59 12.72
N ALA A 228 10.65 22.53 13.52
CA ALA A 228 10.39 21.41 14.43
C ALA A 228 9.74 20.20 13.73
N ARG A 229 9.23 20.38 12.52
CA ARG A 229 8.60 19.34 11.70
C ARG A 229 8.90 19.58 10.22
N PRO A 230 10.03 19.08 9.71
CA PRO A 230 10.59 19.48 8.42
C PRO A 230 9.87 18.85 7.20
N GLY A 231 8.53 18.76 7.23
CA GLY A 231 7.75 18.33 6.08
C GLY A 231 7.52 16.83 5.94
N TYR A 232 7.98 16.00 6.87
CA TYR A 232 7.81 14.55 6.81
C TYR A 232 7.66 13.87 8.17
N ARG A 233 7.16 12.63 8.14
CA ARG A 233 7.14 11.69 9.26
C ARG A 233 7.27 10.26 8.74
N TRP A 234 7.67 9.34 9.62
CA TRP A 234 7.76 7.92 9.28
C TRP A 234 6.47 7.40 8.59
N PRO A 235 6.57 6.60 7.50
CA PRO A 235 7.79 5.97 6.96
C PRO A 235 8.64 6.84 6.03
N ALA A 236 8.21 8.07 5.71
CA ALA A 236 9.03 9.00 4.94
C ALA A 236 10.27 9.41 5.77
N ASP A 237 11.40 9.59 5.09
CA ASP A 237 12.69 10.00 5.67
C ASP A 237 13.11 11.41 5.22
N ARG A 238 12.36 12.03 4.31
CA ARG A 238 12.58 13.39 3.81
C ARG A 238 11.28 14.02 3.32
N ALA A 239 11.37 15.30 3.03
CA ALA A 239 10.38 16.07 2.29
C ALA A 239 11.05 16.63 1.01
N ASP A 240 10.25 17.20 0.11
CA ASP A 240 10.78 18.00 -1.00
C ASP A 240 11.82 19.02 -0.51
N SER A 241 12.87 19.25 -1.31
CA SER A 241 13.92 20.20 -0.96
C SER A 241 13.42 21.64 -0.81
N TYR A 242 12.25 21.94 -1.38
CA TYR A 242 11.57 23.24 -1.33
C TYR A 242 10.44 23.29 -0.27
N ALA A 243 10.32 22.27 0.59
CA ALA A 243 9.24 22.18 1.56
C ALA A 243 9.18 23.42 2.47
N ALA A 244 10.34 23.98 2.87
CA ALA A 244 10.40 25.17 3.70
C ALA A 244 9.73 26.40 3.07
N GLU A 245 9.76 26.51 1.75
CA GLU A 245 9.23 27.64 0.98
C GLU A 245 7.84 27.39 0.40
N LYS A 246 7.37 26.14 0.34
CA LYS A 246 6.14 25.77 -0.36
C LYS A 246 5.13 25.03 0.48
N TYR A 247 5.50 24.34 1.54
CA TYR A 247 4.53 23.58 2.33
C TYR A 247 3.88 24.50 3.37
N HIS A 248 2.74 25.09 3.00
CA HIS A 248 2.01 26.07 3.82
C HIS A 248 0.76 25.50 4.52
N GLY A 249 0.62 24.17 4.52
CA GLY A 249 -0.41 23.46 5.27
C GLY A 249 -0.36 23.77 6.77
N GLN A 250 -1.53 23.93 7.38
CA GLN A 250 -1.66 24.35 8.77
C GLN A 250 -1.69 23.19 9.77
N ASN A 251 -2.02 21.98 9.31
CA ASN A 251 -2.07 20.80 10.19
C ASN A 251 -0.68 20.17 10.27
N PRO A 252 0.03 20.28 11.41
CA PRO A 252 1.37 19.73 11.49
C PRO A 252 1.37 18.20 11.38
N ALA A 253 0.27 17.50 11.62
CA ALA A 253 0.22 16.04 11.46
C ALA A 253 0.12 15.58 9.99
N LEU A 254 -0.14 16.49 9.05
CA LEU A 254 -0.28 16.22 7.62
C LEU A 254 0.99 16.65 6.88
N VAL A 255 1.84 15.68 6.59
CA VAL A 255 3.17 15.83 6.01
C VAL A 255 3.47 14.64 5.10
N GLN A 256 4.60 14.64 4.38
CA GLN A 256 5.04 13.45 3.65
C GLN A 256 5.15 12.24 4.59
N GLY A 257 4.71 11.06 4.12
CA GLY A 257 4.67 9.83 4.90
C GLY A 257 3.52 9.74 5.90
N THR A 258 2.60 10.72 5.97
CA THR A 258 1.38 10.57 6.77
C THR A 258 0.51 9.43 6.21
N LEU A 259 0.19 8.45 7.07
CA LEU A 259 -0.83 7.43 6.79
C LEU A 259 -2.22 8.04 6.95
N LEU A 260 -3.00 7.96 5.89
CA LEU A 260 -4.40 8.35 5.82
C LEU A 260 -5.29 7.12 5.72
N ALA A 261 -6.44 7.11 6.37
CA ALA A 261 -7.43 6.06 6.18
C ALA A 261 -8.86 6.58 6.37
N ILE A 262 -9.83 5.88 5.77
CA ILE A 262 -11.25 6.16 5.98
C ILE A 262 -11.67 5.52 7.33
N PRO A 263 -12.35 6.25 8.23
CA PRO A 263 -12.82 5.68 9.49
C PRO A 263 -13.77 4.49 9.29
N PRO A 264 -13.78 3.50 10.20
CA PRO A 264 -14.49 2.25 10.02
C PRO A 264 -16.02 2.38 10.07
N TYR A 265 -16.55 3.51 10.58
CA TYR A 265 -17.98 3.79 10.65
C TYR A 265 -18.52 4.47 9.39
N ILE A 266 -17.65 4.93 8.48
CA ILE A 266 -18.05 5.43 7.18
C ILE A 266 -18.39 4.22 6.29
N THR A 267 -19.41 4.35 5.46
CA THR A 267 -19.79 3.34 4.45
C THR A 267 -19.80 3.93 3.04
N PRO A 268 -19.70 3.11 1.98
CA PRO A 268 -19.83 3.59 0.60
C PRO A 268 -21.13 4.36 0.35
N GLU A 269 -22.23 3.96 0.99
CA GLU A 269 -23.55 4.59 0.88
C GLU A 269 -23.56 5.96 1.54
N SER A 270 -22.91 6.10 2.71
CA SER A 270 -22.80 7.39 3.40
C SER A 270 -22.07 8.44 2.58
N LEU A 271 -21.09 8.01 1.76
CA LEU A 271 -20.39 8.86 0.81
C LEU A 271 -21.13 9.00 -0.53
N LYS A 272 -22.17 8.19 -0.78
CA LYS A 272 -22.87 8.10 -2.06
C LYS A 272 -21.92 7.77 -3.22
N LEU A 273 -21.09 6.73 -3.04
CA LEU A 273 -20.20 6.25 -4.09
C LEU A 273 -20.99 5.55 -5.19
N GLN A 274 -20.73 5.94 -6.44
CA GLN A 274 -21.52 5.55 -7.61
C GLN A 274 -20.87 4.39 -8.36
N THR A 275 -19.56 4.48 -8.56
CA THR A 275 -18.77 3.60 -9.42
C THR A 275 -18.29 2.35 -8.68
N PRO A 276 -18.19 1.20 -9.36
CA PRO A 276 -17.58 0.00 -8.78
C PRO A 276 -16.13 0.24 -8.32
N VAL A 277 -15.36 1.04 -9.07
CA VAL A 277 -13.96 1.34 -8.75
C VAL A 277 -13.85 2.25 -7.53
N GLY A 278 -14.69 3.29 -7.43
CA GLY A 278 -14.77 4.13 -6.23
C GLY A 278 -15.05 3.33 -4.97
N LYS A 279 -15.97 2.35 -5.04
CA LYS A 279 -16.25 1.41 -3.93
C LYS A 279 -15.08 0.47 -3.64
N LYS A 280 -14.34 0.04 -4.67
CA LYS A 280 -13.15 -0.79 -4.50
C LYS A 280 -12.02 -0.04 -3.77
N LEU A 281 -11.73 1.18 -4.22
CA LEU A 281 -10.77 2.08 -3.58
C LEU A 281 -11.19 2.43 -2.14
N PHE A 282 -12.50 2.63 -1.90
CA PHE A 282 -13.02 2.84 -0.55
C PHE A 282 -12.58 1.74 0.42
N HIS A 283 -12.76 0.47 0.03
CA HIS A 283 -12.38 -0.65 0.89
C HIS A 283 -10.87 -0.71 1.11
N ALA A 284 -10.06 -0.48 0.07
CA ALA A 284 -8.60 -0.38 0.21
C ALA A 284 -8.18 0.72 1.21
N LEU A 285 -8.77 1.91 1.09
CA LEU A 285 -8.50 3.06 1.96
C LEU A 285 -9.03 2.89 3.39
N GLN A 286 -10.04 2.06 3.61
CA GLN A 286 -10.54 1.73 4.95
C GLN A 286 -9.71 0.61 5.61
N ASP A 287 -9.30 -0.39 4.83
CA ASP A 287 -8.64 -1.58 5.35
C ASP A 287 -7.13 -1.41 5.50
N TYR A 288 -6.48 -0.67 4.60
CA TYR A 288 -5.02 -0.47 4.58
C TYR A 288 -4.61 1.01 4.61
N GLY A 289 -5.45 1.90 4.09
CA GLY A 289 -5.16 3.33 4.03
C GLY A 289 -4.27 3.73 2.85
N ALA A 290 -3.70 4.92 2.90
CA ALA A 290 -2.79 5.45 1.91
C ALA A 290 -1.70 6.33 2.54
N TYR A 291 -0.48 6.27 2.02
CA TYR A 291 0.61 7.17 2.39
C TYR A 291 0.73 8.35 1.43
N ILE A 292 0.91 9.55 1.97
CA ILE A 292 1.33 10.69 1.16
C ILE A 292 2.78 10.49 0.74
N VAL A 293 3.04 10.48 -0.57
CA VAL A 293 4.38 10.18 -1.10
C VAL A 293 5.02 11.33 -1.86
N ASP A 294 4.22 12.29 -2.33
CA ASP A 294 4.75 13.45 -3.05
C ASP A 294 3.77 14.65 -3.03
N ASP A 295 4.27 15.82 -3.46
CA ASP A 295 3.51 17.05 -3.68
C ASP A 295 2.94 17.07 -5.11
N SER A 296 1.64 17.31 -5.25
CA SER A 296 1.05 17.52 -6.59
C SER A 296 1.46 18.84 -7.23
N ALA A 297 1.93 19.82 -6.47
CA ALA A 297 2.29 21.21 -6.82
C ALA A 297 1.15 22.11 -7.34
N TRP A 298 -0.08 21.60 -7.44
CA TRP A 298 -1.28 22.34 -7.86
C TRP A 298 -2.56 21.63 -7.38
N ASP A 299 -3.75 22.23 -7.61
CA ASP A 299 -5.04 21.74 -7.10
C ASP A 299 -5.53 20.45 -7.79
N ALA A 300 -4.86 19.35 -7.45
CA ALA A 300 -5.12 18.01 -7.94
C ALA A 300 -4.81 16.97 -6.84
N HIS A 301 -5.52 15.85 -6.89
CA HIS A 301 -5.28 14.68 -6.04
C HIS A 301 -4.81 13.51 -6.92
N TYR A 302 -3.75 12.84 -6.50
CA TYR A 302 -3.21 11.70 -7.25
C TYR A 302 -3.23 10.42 -6.41
N ILE A 303 -3.39 9.30 -7.09
CA ILE A 303 -3.05 7.96 -6.60
C ILE A 303 -1.96 7.44 -7.53
N ALA A 304 -0.97 6.75 -6.99
CA ALA A 304 0.08 6.17 -7.82
C ALA A 304 -0.34 4.82 -8.42
N ALA A 305 0.01 4.57 -9.68
CA ALA A 305 -0.30 3.31 -10.35
C ALA A 305 0.79 2.89 -11.35
N GLU A 306 0.92 1.59 -11.55
CA GLU A 306 1.79 1.01 -12.58
C GLU A 306 1.36 1.48 -13.99
N ALA A 307 2.34 1.79 -14.85
CA ALA A 307 2.14 2.02 -16.27
C ALA A 307 1.35 0.87 -16.92
N GLY A 308 0.29 1.21 -17.66
CA GLY A 308 -0.68 0.25 -18.19
C GLY A 308 -2.01 0.22 -17.44
N VAL A 309 -2.07 0.68 -16.18
CA VAL A 309 -3.32 0.67 -15.38
C VAL A 309 -4.37 1.62 -15.97
N LEU A 310 -3.98 2.80 -16.46
CA LEU A 310 -4.91 3.76 -17.07
C LEU A 310 -5.55 3.16 -18.34
N GLU A 311 -4.75 2.51 -19.19
CA GLU A 311 -5.21 1.86 -20.41
C GLU A 311 -6.15 0.69 -20.10
N GLU A 312 -5.81 -0.13 -19.10
CA GLU A 312 -6.63 -1.24 -18.64
C GLU A 312 -7.97 -0.74 -18.09
N PHE A 313 -7.94 0.31 -17.28
CA PHE A 313 -9.11 0.97 -16.72
C PHE A 313 -10.03 1.48 -17.83
N ARG A 314 -9.49 2.26 -18.78
CA ARG A 314 -10.26 2.82 -19.89
C ARG A 314 -10.87 1.71 -20.75
N THR A 315 -10.11 0.65 -21.03
CA THR A 315 -10.58 -0.51 -21.78
C THR A 315 -11.74 -1.22 -21.07
N LYS A 316 -11.67 -1.38 -19.75
CA LYS A 316 -12.70 -2.07 -18.95
C LYS A 316 -13.98 -1.26 -18.78
N TYR A 317 -13.86 0.04 -18.53
CA TYR A 317 -14.97 0.87 -18.07
C TYR A 317 -15.50 1.87 -19.11
N GLY A 318 -14.75 2.13 -20.17
CA GLY A 318 -15.17 3.03 -21.25
C GLY A 318 -15.06 4.52 -20.92
N TYR A 319 -14.41 4.89 -19.82
CA TYR A 319 -14.11 6.28 -19.45
C TYR A 319 -12.73 6.39 -18.81
N ASP A 320 -12.20 7.61 -18.72
CA ASP A 320 -10.85 7.88 -18.22
C ASP A 320 -10.79 7.89 -16.68
N MET A 321 -9.70 7.35 -16.13
CA MET A 321 -9.42 7.38 -14.69
C MET A 321 -9.06 8.81 -14.22
N GLU A 322 -8.57 9.63 -15.14
CA GLU A 322 -8.13 11.00 -14.88
C GLU A 322 -9.13 12.02 -15.42
N GLY A 323 -9.32 13.13 -14.71
CA GLY A 323 -10.18 14.21 -15.16
C GLY A 323 -10.60 15.20 -14.09
N ALA A 324 -11.57 16.05 -14.45
CA ALA A 324 -12.13 17.10 -13.59
C ALA A 324 -13.66 16.96 -13.38
N SER A 325 -14.26 15.89 -13.90
CA SER A 325 -15.70 15.64 -13.85
C SER A 325 -16.02 14.16 -14.13
N GLY A 326 -17.29 13.79 -13.90
CA GLY A 326 -17.80 12.42 -14.09
C GLY A 326 -17.92 11.64 -12.78
N ASP A 327 -18.67 10.54 -12.82
CA ASP A 327 -19.02 9.79 -11.61
C ASP A 327 -17.80 9.24 -10.86
N PHE A 328 -16.78 8.80 -11.59
CA PHE A 328 -15.54 8.33 -10.97
C PHE A 328 -14.75 9.46 -10.33
N TYR A 329 -14.62 10.61 -10.99
CA TYR A 329 -14.01 11.80 -10.38
C TYR A 329 -14.76 12.22 -9.11
N ASP A 330 -16.09 12.24 -9.13
CA ASP A 330 -16.88 12.61 -7.95
C ASP A 330 -16.66 11.62 -6.79
N ASP A 331 -16.62 10.33 -7.07
CA ASP A 331 -16.24 9.31 -6.10
C ASP A 331 -14.82 9.53 -5.57
N TYR A 332 -13.86 9.75 -6.47
CA TYR A 332 -12.45 10.01 -6.14
C TYR A 332 -12.30 11.19 -5.18
N MET A 333 -13.01 12.30 -5.43
CA MET A 333 -13.01 13.45 -4.53
C MET A 333 -13.63 13.13 -3.16
N LYS A 334 -14.75 12.41 -3.12
CA LYS A 334 -15.39 11.99 -1.86
C LYS A 334 -14.46 11.09 -1.03
N LEU A 335 -13.68 10.22 -1.68
CA LEU A 335 -12.69 9.38 -1.00
C LEU A 335 -11.62 10.24 -0.31
N PHE A 336 -11.00 11.18 -1.02
CA PHE A 336 -10.00 12.10 -0.43
C PHE A 336 -10.58 12.94 0.72
N GLN A 337 -11.82 13.42 0.57
CA GLN A 337 -12.50 14.18 1.63
C GLN A 337 -12.83 13.35 2.88
N ALA A 338 -12.95 12.02 2.74
CA ALA A 338 -13.21 11.11 3.85
C ALA A 338 -11.92 10.68 4.60
N LEU A 339 -10.74 10.98 4.06
CA LEU A 339 -9.47 10.58 4.65
C LEU A 339 -9.20 11.29 5.98
N ASN A 340 -8.77 10.49 6.94
CA ASN A 340 -8.34 10.93 8.27
C ASN A 340 -6.90 10.46 8.50
N ILE A 341 -6.13 11.26 9.21
CA ILE A 341 -4.78 10.95 9.65
C ILE A 341 -4.82 9.86 10.71
N ILE A 342 -3.99 8.83 10.56
CA ILE A 342 -3.74 7.83 11.61
C ILE A 342 -2.62 8.36 12.49
N GLU A 343 -2.98 9.07 13.56
CA GLU A 343 -2.03 9.83 14.38
C GLU A 343 -0.97 8.96 15.03
N ASN A 344 -1.37 7.77 15.49
CA ASN A 344 -0.53 6.81 16.18
C ASN A 344 0.17 5.82 15.24
N ASN A 345 0.28 6.13 13.94
CA ASN A 345 1.15 5.41 13.02
C ASN A 345 2.63 5.72 13.32
N SER A 346 3.41 4.67 13.57
CA SER A 346 4.84 4.74 13.92
C SER A 346 5.53 3.40 13.61
N PRO A 347 6.87 3.32 13.60
CA PRO A 347 7.60 2.08 13.34
C PRO A 347 7.14 0.89 14.19
N ASP A 348 6.82 1.14 15.46
CA ASP A 348 6.42 0.10 16.42
C ASP A 348 4.89 -0.06 16.53
N ASN A 349 4.11 0.75 15.80
CA ASN A 349 2.65 0.75 15.85
C ASN A 349 2.02 1.06 14.49
N ILE A 350 2.47 0.34 13.47
CA ILE A 350 2.03 0.52 12.08
C ILE A 350 0.51 0.33 11.97
N GLY A 351 -0.17 1.29 11.34
CA GLY A 351 -1.61 1.28 11.16
C GLY A 351 -2.42 1.42 12.46
N GLY A 352 -1.78 1.79 13.58
CA GLY A 352 -2.47 2.07 14.85
C GLY A 352 -2.61 0.88 15.81
N GLY A 353 -2.20 -0.33 15.43
CA GLY A 353 -2.15 -1.51 16.32
C GLY A 353 -3.51 -2.12 16.69
N GLY A 354 -3.49 -3.17 17.52
CA GLY A 354 -4.69 -3.95 17.87
C GLY A 354 -5.10 -4.96 16.80
N THR A 355 -6.40 -5.25 16.70
CA THR A 355 -6.93 -6.24 15.75
C THR A 355 -6.97 -5.64 14.34
N ARG A 356 -6.37 -6.35 13.38
CA ARG A 356 -6.30 -5.90 11.97
C ARG A 356 -7.67 -5.97 11.29
N ARG A 357 -7.98 -4.94 10.49
CA ARG A 357 -9.26 -4.85 9.75
C ARG A 357 -9.39 -5.88 8.63
N ALA A 358 -8.27 -6.24 8.03
CA ALA A 358 -8.16 -7.29 7.03
C ALA A 358 -7.17 -8.38 7.49
N PRO A 359 -7.18 -9.57 6.85
CA PRO A 359 -6.11 -10.56 7.02
C PRO A 359 -4.74 -9.97 6.66
N LEU A 360 -3.68 -10.52 7.27
CA LEU A 360 -2.32 -10.20 6.84
C LEU A 360 -2.08 -10.69 5.41
N ALA A 361 -1.23 -9.99 4.67
CA ALA A 361 -0.81 -10.43 3.36
C ALA A 361 -0.25 -11.86 3.43
N PRO A 362 -0.52 -12.71 2.42
CA PRO A 362 0.05 -14.06 2.36
C PRO A 362 1.58 -14.03 2.39
N ALA A 363 2.20 -15.17 2.70
CA ALA A 363 3.65 -15.30 2.68
C ALA A 363 4.20 -15.08 1.26
N LEU A 364 5.45 -14.64 1.15
CA LEU A 364 6.14 -14.53 -0.13
C LEU A 364 6.53 -15.91 -0.67
N SER A 365 6.40 -16.10 -1.99
CA SER A 365 6.79 -17.33 -2.70
C SER A 365 8.30 -17.53 -2.82
#